data_AF-A0A6A3D998-F1
#
_entry.id   AF-A0A6A3D998-F1
#
_cell.length_a   1.000
_cell.length_b   1.000
_cell.length_c   1.000
_cell.angle_alpha   90.00
_cell.angle_beta   90.00
_cell.angle_gamma   90.00
#
_symmetry.space_group_name_H-M   'P 1'
#
loop_
_entity.id
_entity.type
_entity.pdbx_description
1 polymer ?
#
loop_
_entity_poly.entity_id
_entity_poly.type
_entity_poly.pdbx_seq_one_letter_code
_entity_poly.pdbx_strand_id
1 'polypeptide(L)' 'MSRVYVGNLDPRVSERDLEDEFRVFVVIRSVWVARRPPGYAFIEFDDHRDAEDAIRGLDGKNGWRVELSHNSRGRGG' A
#
# COMPACT_ATOMS: atom_id res chain seq x y z
N MET A 1 9.54 0.80 9.23
CA MET A 1 9.54 1.29 7.84
C MET A 1 9.11 0.15 6.94
N SER A 2 7.81 0.07 6.69
CA SER A 2 7.20 -0.98 5.89
C SER A 2 6.54 -0.33 4.70
N ARG A 3 6.91 -0.75 3.49
CA ARG A 3 6.27 -0.25 2.26
C ARG A 3 5.28 -1.30 1.78
N VAL A 4 4.12 -0.86 1.33
CA VAL A 4 3.09 -1.72 0.73
C VAL A 4 2.86 -1.29 -0.69
N TYR A 5 2.73 -2.29 -1.54
CA TYR A 5 2.38 -2.16 -2.94
C TYR A 5 0.87 -2.31 -3.08
N VAL A 6 0.26 -1.41 -3.84
CA VAL A 6 -1.15 -1.48 -4.21
C VAL A 6 -1.24 -1.50 -5.72
N GLY A 7 -1.67 -2.62 -6.29
CA GLY A 7 -1.84 -2.82 -7.72
C GLY A 7 -3.31 -2.99 -8.09
N ASN A 8 -3.57 -3.06 -9.40
CA ASN A 8 -4.93 -3.15 -9.95
C ASN A 8 -5.81 -1.96 -9.54
N LEU A 9 -5.20 -0.77 -9.46
CA LEU A 9 -5.91 0.46 -9.16
C LEU A 9 -6.66 0.96 -10.40
N ASP A 10 -7.91 1.35 -10.22
CA ASP A 10 -8.67 2.03 -11.25
C ASP A 10 -8.01 3.40 -11.55
N PRO A 11 -7.96 3.85 -12.81
CA PRO A 11 -7.44 5.18 -13.17
C PRO A 11 -8.07 6.36 -12.42
N ARG A 12 -9.25 6.16 -11.80
CA ARG A 12 -9.94 7.15 -10.96
C ARG A 12 -9.38 7.24 -9.54
N VAL A 13 -8.68 6.21 -9.06
CA VAL A 13 -8.14 6.17 -7.70
C VAL A 13 -6.95 7.12 -7.60
N SER A 14 -7.05 8.09 -6.70
CA SER A 14 -5.99 9.04 -6.41
C SER A 14 -5.27 8.70 -5.11
N GLU A 15 -4.14 9.36 -4.89
CA GLU A 15 -3.36 9.28 -3.66
C GLU A 15 -4.20 9.48 -2.41
N ARG A 16 -5.12 10.43 -2.48
CA ARG A 16 -6.02 10.80 -1.39
C ARG A 16 -7.06 9.73 -1.07
N ASP A 17 -7.54 9.00 -2.09
CA ASP A 17 -8.47 7.89 -1.88
C ASP A 17 -7.78 6.72 -1.19
N LEU A 18 -6.52 6.44 -1.59
CA LEU A 18 -5.69 5.45 -0.90
C LEU A 18 -5.38 5.89 0.52
N GLU A 19 -5.03 7.17 0.73
CA GLU A 19 -4.79 7.68 2.07
C GLU A 19 -6.02 7.51 2.97
N ASP A 20 -7.22 7.82 2.48
CA ASP A 20 -8.46 7.73 3.25
C ASP A 20 -8.86 6.29 3.58
N GLU A 21 -8.65 5.33 2.67
CA GLU A 21 -8.93 3.92 2.98
C GLU A 21 -7.90 3.30 3.92
N PHE A 22 -6.62 3.61 3.73
CA PHE A 22 -5.56 3.01 4.53
C PHE A 22 -5.43 3.66 5.92
N ARG A 23 -5.82 4.95 6.09
CA ARG A 23 -5.76 5.63 7.39
C ARG A 23 -6.67 5.03 8.46
N VAL A 24 -7.69 4.26 8.06
CA VAL A 24 -8.62 3.59 8.98
C VAL A 24 -7.92 2.44 9.73
N PHE A 25 -6.90 1.85 9.12
CA PHE A 25 -6.15 0.73 9.68
C PHE A 25 -4.84 1.17 10.34
N VAL A 26 -4.14 2.15 9.76
CA VAL A 26 -2.77 2.50 10.15
C VAL A 26 -2.44 3.97 9.87
N VAL A 27 -1.46 4.51 10.60
CA VAL A 27 -0.91 5.84 10.32
C VAL A 27 0.02 5.79 9.10
N ILE A 28 -0.38 6.48 8.04
CA ILE A 28 0.37 6.57 6.79
C ILE A 28 1.46 7.63 6.92
N ARG A 29 2.69 7.29 6.51
CA ARG A 29 3.79 8.26 6.40
C ARG A 29 3.77 9.03 5.09
N SER A 30 3.59 8.30 4.00
CA SER A 30 3.58 8.86 2.66
C SER A 30 2.87 7.90 1.72
N VAL A 31 2.08 8.45 0.81
CA VAL A 31 1.56 7.71 -0.34
C VAL A 31 2.32 8.17 -1.58
N TRP A 32 2.54 7.26 -2.52
CA TRP A 32 3.11 7.55 -3.82
C TRP A 32 2.32 6.81 -4.89
N VAL A 33 1.65 7.55 -5.76
CA VAL A 33 0.87 6.96 -6.87
C VAL A 33 1.67 7.02 -8.15
N ALA A 34 1.80 5.87 -8.81
CA ALA A 34 2.50 5.80 -10.08
C ALA A 34 1.61 6.30 -11.21
N ARG A 35 2.18 7.20 -12.02
CA ARG A 35 1.50 7.78 -13.17
C ARG A 35 1.90 7.12 -14.50
N ARG A 36 2.98 6.34 -14.53
CA ARG A 36 3.51 5.64 -15.72
C ARG A 36 4.26 4.35 -15.33
N PRO A 37 3.71 3.15 -15.63
CA PRO A 37 2.32 2.90 -16.06
C PRO A 37 1.29 3.30 -14.99
N PRO A 38 0.05 3.68 -15.36
CA PRO A 38 -1.02 3.89 -14.38
C PRO A 38 -1.52 2.55 -13.83
N GLY A 39 -2.08 2.56 -12.62
CA GLY A 39 -2.72 1.38 -12.01
C GLY A 39 -1.97 0.75 -10.84
N TYR A 40 -0.94 1.43 -10.32
CA TYR A 40 -0.27 1.03 -9.09
C TYR A 40 0.14 2.21 -8.21
N ALA A 41 0.28 1.95 -6.92
CA ALA A 41 0.74 2.89 -5.91
C ALA A 41 1.58 2.17 -4.86
N PHE A 42 2.33 2.97 -4.10
CA PHE A 42 3.08 2.51 -2.95
C PHE A 42 2.72 3.36 -1.74
N ILE A 43 2.56 2.71 -0.60
CA ILE A 43 2.24 3.37 0.67
C ILE A 43 3.35 3.03 1.66
N GLU A 44 3.89 4.05 2.32
CA GLU A 44 4.88 3.90 3.38
C GLU A 44 4.20 4.00 4.74
N PHE A 45 4.49 3.00 5.56
CA PHE A 45 4.00 2.85 6.92
C PHE A 45 5.13 2.90 7.95
N ASP A 46 4.76 3.29 9.16
CA ASP A 46 5.68 3.34 10.28
C ASP A 46 5.96 1.93 10.83
N ASP A 47 4.91 1.17 11.17
CA ASP A 47 4.97 -0.21 11.68
C ASP A 47 4.68 -1.27 10.59
N HIS A 48 5.25 -2.46 10.75
CA HIS A 48 5.04 -3.61 9.86
C HIS A 48 3.76 -4.38 10.18
N ARG A 49 3.45 -4.53 11.46
CA ARG A 49 2.30 -5.32 11.94
C ARG A 49 1.00 -4.68 11.44
N ASP A 50 0.89 -3.38 11.60
CA ASP A 50 -0.26 -2.61 11.12
C ASP A 50 -0.40 -2.67 9.58
N ALA A 51 0.74 -2.71 8.87
CA ALA A 51 0.74 -2.87 7.42
C ALA A 51 0.21 -4.25 7.00
N GLU A 52 0.54 -5.32 7.72
CA GLU A 52 0.01 -6.67 7.46
C GLU A 52 -1.49 -6.77 7.69
N ASP A 53 -2.00 -6.18 8.78
CA ASP A 53 -3.45 -6.13 9.06
C ASP A 53 -4.19 -5.32 7.99
N ALA A 54 -3.64 -4.16 7.60
CA ALA A 54 -4.19 -3.35 6.51
C ALA A 54 -4.22 -4.12 5.19
N ILE A 55 -3.16 -4.87 4.86
CA ILE A 55 -3.12 -5.72 3.66
C ILE A 55 -4.25 -6.75 3.70
N ARG A 56 -4.38 -7.50 4.81
CA ARG A 56 -5.41 -8.55 4.90
C ARG A 56 -6.84 -7.98 4.82
N GLY A 57 -7.04 -6.75 5.30
CA GLY A 57 -8.35 -6.08 5.26
C GLY A 57 -8.68 -5.39 3.93
N LEU A 58 -7.67 -4.96 3.17
CA LEU A 58 -7.84 -4.17 1.94
C LEU A 58 -7.57 -4.98 0.67
N ASP A 59 -6.81 -6.08 0.76
CA ASP A 59 -6.60 -7.00 -0.36
C ASP A 59 -7.95 -7.57 -0.83
N GLY A 60 -8.21 -7.41 -2.13
CA GLY A 60 -9.46 -7.87 -2.75
C GLY A 60 -10.71 -7.01 -2.49
N LYS A 61 -10.71 -6.08 -1.51
CA LYS A 61 -11.89 -5.29 -1.13
C LYS A 61 -12.51 -4.52 -2.31
N ASN A 62 -11.67 -3.90 -3.13
CA ASN A 62 -12.06 -3.16 -4.33
C ASN A 62 -11.52 -3.81 -5.62
N GLY A 63 -11.17 -5.10 -5.56
CA GLY A 63 -10.35 -5.76 -6.57
C GLY A 63 -8.89 -5.29 -6.60
N TRP A 64 -8.49 -4.44 -5.64
CA TRP A 64 -7.10 -4.02 -5.49
C TRP A 64 -6.25 -5.17 -4.99
N ARG A 65 -5.03 -5.24 -5.50
CA ARG A 65 -4.01 -6.19 -5.05
C ARG A 65 -3.11 -5.49 -4.06
N VAL A 66 -3.22 -5.83 -2.78
CA VAL A 66 -2.44 -5.17 -1.72
C VAL A 66 -1.40 -6.16 -1.21
N GLU A 67 -0.12 -5.81 -1.31
CA GLU A 67 0.97 -6.73 -0.95
C GLU A 67 2.07 -5.99 -0.21
N LEU A 68 2.74 -6.67 0.73
CA LEU A 68 3.97 -6.15 1.31
C LEU A 68 4.99 -5.93 0.20
N SER A 69 5.46 -4.69 0.05
CA SER A 69 6.58 -4.41 -0.82
C SER A 69 7.82 -5.01 -0.17
N HIS A 70 8.34 -6.08 -0.77
CA HIS A 70 9.60 -6.71 -0.38
C HIS A 70 10.78 -5.76 -0.65
N ASN A 71 10.94 -4.70 0.13
CA ASN A 71 12.23 -4.05 0.33
C ASN A 71 12.92 -4.70 1.53
N SER A 72 12.95 -6.04 1.53
CA SER A 72 13.84 -6.82 2.38
C SER A 72 15.27 -6.63 1.88
N ARG A 73 15.88 -5.51 2.27
CA ARG A 73 17.33 -5.49 2.57
C ARG A 73 17.61 -6.29 3.85
N GLY A 74 17.16 -7.53 3.84
CA GLY A 74 17.28 -8.53 4.87
C GLY A 74 17.43 -9.91 4.25
N ARG A 75 18.25 -10.00 3.20
CA ARG A 75 19.06 -11.21 2.97
C ARG A 75 20.09 -11.16 4.09
N GLY A 76 19.83 -11.83 5.21
CA GLY A 76 20.35 -13.19 5.43
C GLY A 76 21.85 -13.05 5.68
N GLY A 77 22.25 -13.11 6.95
CA GLY A 77 23.63 -12.96 7.40
C GLY A 77 24.55 -14.12 7.03
#